data_AF-A0A5D6XQI1-F1
#
_entry.id   AF-A0A5D6XQI1-F1
#
_cell.length_a   1.000
_cell.length_b   1.000
_cell.length_c   1.000
_cell.angle_alpha   90.00
_cell.angle_beta   90.00
_cell.angle_gamma   90.00
#
_symmetry.space_group_name_H-M   'P 1'
#
loop_
_entity.id
_entity.type
_entity.pdbx_description
1 polymer ?
#
loop_
_entity_poly.entity_id
_entity_poly.type
_entity_poly.pdbx_seq_one_letter_code
_entity_poly.pdbx_strand_id
1 'polypeptide(L)'
;MQRVRQPPPPPHRRLAAASHRLTRHAAQLLAVLALLLAPQQATAVATVGDSTSSDSNGSGSGGTMTDEQQRIREAVREWYTSNFRENETQLLGLPTNRTTGLPRAFKPCPQMPSLQMRSSTIPAKGCPKGFDGLSCVCLTNYARDGKNEFWEFKVRKKAAPKALAVPLSAESILEIDSIATIWVPDTLRGLRFNGISSEPLPIPFISDDRGSLIPDMPIAQSESPLKLETIEIFNIDMDAVTVNAINFVPRTVTRLVMQNCNVRSINIRLGDSLMPNMQYIDLSNNKLTFVMIGSNTTGVCAICGVQTLNVENNQITVIPEYLVNLANLESLYMAGNNLSYEITMPTFNVISRLANFSADGPAAPLACKSGKHKTVHNVTFCVIGATSGDDDDNNTGGTNYLVYILVACGVAVAALALFVLRQRCQRSHRSSSKDEGMFMNTLDFDESHSTSQARLLSDPLLITNRIEYKEVVLGNCISKGGFGLVFAGEYRGRKVAVKKIRPDLSTE
;
A
#
# COMPACT_ATOMS: atom_id res chain seq x y z
N MET A 1 82.00 10.25 -5.07
CA MET A 1 81.89 11.67 -5.48
C MET A 1 80.43 11.98 -5.80
N GLN A 2 79.91 13.12 -5.36
CA GLN A 2 78.51 13.55 -5.56
C GLN A 2 78.31 14.28 -6.88
N ARG A 3 77.07 14.24 -7.42
CA ARG A 3 76.31 15.35 -8.01
C ARG A 3 74.89 14.83 -8.32
N VAL A 4 73.96 14.96 -7.37
CA VAL A 4 73.03 16.10 -7.29
C VAL A 4 72.22 16.27 -8.59
N ARG A 5 70.98 15.77 -8.60
CA ARG A 5 69.91 16.28 -9.47
C ARG A 5 68.95 17.10 -8.61
N GLN A 6 68.49 18.22 -9.15
CA GLN A 6 67.70 19.23 -8.44
C GLN A 6 66.25 18.79 -8.19
N PRO A 7 65.59 19.30 -7.14
CA PRO A 7 64.17 19.07 -6.90
C PRO A 7 63.28 19.88 -7.86
N PRO A 8 62.03 19.44 -8.11
CA PRO A 8 61.06 20.20 -8.90
C PRO A 8 60.54 21.45 -8.15
N PRO A 9 60.06 22.48 -8.88
CA PRO A 9 59.63 23.77 -8.31
C PRO A 9 58.26 23.73 -7.58
N PRO A 10 57.99 24.72 -6.69
CA PRO A 10 56.78 24.77 -5.86
C PRO A 10 55.49 25.12 -6.64
N PRO A 11 54.30 24.88 -6.06
CA PRO A 11 53.03 24.99 -6.78
C PRO A 11 52.59 26.44 -7.05
N HIS A 12 52.32 26.75 -8.32
CA HIS A 12 51.70 28.01 -8.70
C HIS A 12 50.20 28.02 -8.37
N ARG A 13 49.76 29.09 -7.70
CA ARG A 13 48.34 29.43 -7.50
C ARG A 13 47.59 29.48 -8.84
N ARG A 14 46.47 28.76 -8.93
CA ARG A 14 45.33 29.11 -9.81
C ARG A 14 44.02 29.03 -9.04
N LEU A 15 43.68 30.15 -8.40
CA LEU A 15 42.29 30.51 -8.12
C LEU A 15 41.57 30.85 -9.44
N ALA A 16 40.23 30.88 -9.39
CA ALA A 16 39.32 31.27 -10.49
C ALA A 16 39.20 30.31 -11.70
N ALA A 17 38.53 29.17 -11.47
CA ALA A 17 37.83 28.42 -12.54
C ALA A 17 36.57 27.69 -12.03
N ALA A 18 35.83 28.31 -11.09
CA ALA A 18 34.63 27.74 -10.47
C ALA A 18 33.48 28.77 -10.42
N SER A 19 33.11 29.34 -11.56
CA SER A 19 32.00 30.31 -11.69
C SER A 19 31.18 30.14 -12.98
N HIS A 20 31.08 28.90 -13.50
CA HIS A 20 30.35 28.66 -14.76
C HIS A 20 29.53 27.35 -14.83
N ARG A 21 29.14 26.79 -13.67
CA ARG A 21 28.22 25.63 -13.57
C ARG A 21 27.07 25.81 -12.56
N LEU A 22 26.71 27.05 -12.23
CA LEU A 22 25.57 27.37 -11.33
C LEU A 22 24.50 28.29 -11.96
N THR A 23 24.69 28.72 -13.21
CA THR A 23 23.79 29.66 -13.91
C THR A 23 22.90 29.03 -15.00
N ARG A 24 22.80 27.69 -15.06
CA ARG A 24 21.90 26.97 -15.99
C ARG A 24 20.69 26.26 -15.35
N HIS A 25 20.53 26.31 -14.03
CA HIS A 25 19.33 25.78 -13.35
C HIS A 25 18.42 26.85 -12.75
N ALA A 26 18.88 28.10 -12.60
CA ALA A 26 18.02 29.22 -12.22
C ALA A 26 17.09 29.71 -13.36
N ALA A 27 17.40 29.39 -14.62
CA ALA A 27 16.65 29.87 -15.79
C ALA A 27 15.49 28.95 -16.23
N GLN A 28 15.34 27.76 -15.64
CA GLN A 28 14.24 26.83 -15.97
C GLN A 28 13.13 26.78 -14.91
N LEU A 29 13.36 27.26 -13.68
CA LEU A 29 12.30 27.34 -12.65
C LEU A 29 11.36 28.55 -12.78
N LEU A 30 11.77 29.62 -13.48
CA LEU A 30 10.94 30.83 -13.66
C LEU A 30 9.96 30.76 -14.84
N ALA A 31 10.03 29.72 -15.68
CA ALA A 31 9.12 29.53 -16.81
C ALA A 31 7.86 28.71 -16.47
N VAL A 32 7.84 28.02 -15.32
CA VAL A 32 6.75 27.10 -14.94
C VAL A 32 5.69 27.77 -14.05
N LEU A 33 6.01 28.90 -13.39
CA LEU A 33 5.11 29.56 -12.44
C LEU A 33 4.23 30.68 -13.06
N ALA A 34 4.30 30.91 -14.37
CA ALA A 34 3.60 32.01 -15.06
C ALA A 34 2.43 31.55 -15.95
N LEU A 35 1.96 30.30 -15.82
CA LEU A 35 0.95 29.69 -16.68
C LEU A 35 -0.36 29.31 -15.97
N LEU A 36 -0.56 29.74 -14.71
CA LEU A 36 -1.70 29.35 -13.87
C LEU A 36 -2.74 30.45 -13.60
N LEU A 37 -2.59 31.66 -14.16
CA LEU A 37 -3.52 32.79 -13.92
C LEU A 37 -3.75 33.68 -15.16
N ALA A 38 -4.58 33.22 -16.11
CA ALA A 38 -5.32 34.09 -17.05
C ALA A 38 -6.51 33.31 -17.70
N PRO A 39 -7.65 33.96 -17.98
CA PRO A 39 -8.85 33.28 -18.45
C PRO A 39 -8.85 33.07 -19.98
N GLN A 40 -9.39 31.94 -20.45
CA GLN A 40 -9.69 31.75 -21.87
C GLN A 40 -11.14 32.11 -22.18
N GLN A 41 -11.33 33.18 -22.95
CA GLN A 41 -12.56 33.43 -23.69
C GLN A 41 -12.53 32.69 -25.04
N ALA A 42 -13.71 32.31 -25.53
CA ALA A 42 -13.86 31.59 -26.78
C ALA A 42 -13.81 32.52 -28.01
N THR A 43 -13.35 31.98 -29.15
CA THR A 43 -13.94 32.24 -30.48
C THR A 43 -13.48 31.16 -31.48
N ALA A 44 -14.28 30.95 -32.54
CA ALA A 44 -14.09 29.92 -33.59
C ALA A 44 -12.91 30.28 -34.55
N VAL A 45 -12.50 29.55 -35.60
CA VAL A 45 -13.16 28.78 -36.68
C VAL A 45 -12.08 27.77 -37.20
N ALA A 46 -12.31 26.53 -37.66
CA ALA A 46 -13.01 26.17 -38.89
C ALA A 46 -13.36 24.67 -38.99
N THR A 47 -14.43 24.40 -39.74
CA THR A 47 -15.00 23.08 -40.04
C THR A 47 -14.29 22.36 -41.20
N VAL A 48 -14.05 21.04 -41.06
CA VAL A 48 -14.02 20.10 -42.19
C VAL A 48 -14.83 18.86 -41.82
N GLY A 49 -15.69 18.43 -42.75
CA GLY A 49 -16.83 17.55 -42.54
C GLY A 49 -16.59 16.24 -41.78
N ASP A 50 -17.51 15.99 -40.84
CA ASP A 50 -17.83 14.65 -40.37
C ASP A 50 -18.36 13.81 -41.55
N SER A 51 -17.88 12.58 -41.65
CA SER A 51 -18.37 11.60 -42.62
C SER A 51 -18.49 10.24 -41.95
N THR A 52 -19.70 9.99 -41.48
CA THR A 52 -20.19 8.67 -41.10
C THR A 52 -19.86 7.65 -42.19
N SER A 53 -18.94 6.73 -41.92
CA SER A 53 -18.72 5.53 -42.73
C SER A 53 -19.30 4.33 -42.00
N SER A 54 -20.45 3.90 -42.52
CA SER A 54 -21.17 2.69 -42.16
C SER A 54 -20.28 1.45 -42.10
N ASP A 55 -20.58 0.56 -41.15
CA ASP A 55 -20.14 -0.83 -41.17
C ASP A 55 -20.37 -1.44 -42.56
N SER A 56 -19.29 -1.91 -43.19
CA SER A 56 -19.35 -2.66 -44.44
C SER A 56 -18.65 -4.00 -44.24
N ASN A 57 -19.38 -5.08 -44.54
CA ASN A 57 -18.89 -6.45 -44.46
C ASN A 57 -17.73 -6.67 -45.45
N GLY A 58 -16.49 -6.50 -44.98
CA GLY A 58 -15.27 -6.78 -45.73
C GLY A 58 -14.85 -8.24 -45.63
N SER A 59 -15.37 -9.10 -46.51
CA SER A 59 -14.83 -10.45 -46.68
C SER A 59 -13.46 -10.42 -47.37
N GLY A 60 -12.44 -10.90 -46.67
CA GLY A 60 -11.23 -11.48 -47.28
C GLY A 60 -10.16 -10.53 -47.84
N SER A 61 -9.11 -10.28 -47.05
CA SER A 61 -7.74 -10.25 -47.58
C SER A 61 -6.75 -10.55 -46.44
N GLY A 62 -5.75 -11.38 -46.72
CA GLY A 62 -4.69 -11.70 -45.76
C GLY A 62 -3.69 -10.55 -45.66
N GLY A 63 -3.99 -9.56 -44.82
CA GLY A 63 -3.08 -8.44 -44.58
C GLY A 63 -1.72 -8.90 -44.06
N THR A 64 -0.68 -8.71 -44.86
CA THR A 64 0.72 -8.90 -44.45
C THR A 64 1.07 -7.91 -43.33
N MET A 65 1.60 -8.41 -42.22
CA MET A 65 2.06 -7.57 -41.11
C MET A 65 3.17 -6.63 -41.57
N THR A 66 3.20 -5.41 -41.02
CA THR A 66 4.31 -4.47 -41.24
C THR A 66 5.57 -4.91 -40.48
N ASP A 67 6.75 -4.42 -40.87
CA ASP A 67 8.01 -4.70 -40.16
C ASP A 67 7.97 -4.30 -38.67
N GLU A 68 7.23 -3.23 -38.35
CA GLU A 68 7.00 -2.81 -36.97
C GLU A 68 6.15 -3.84 -36.21
N GLN A 69 5.05 -4.28 -36.80
CA GLN A 69 4.19 -5.33 -36.23
C GLN A 69 4.94 -6.66 -36.08
N GLN A 70 5.85 -6.98 -37.00
CA GLN A 70 6.71 -8.15 -36.92
C GLN A 70 7.62 -8.07 -35.68
N ARG A 71 8.32 -6.94 -35.48
CA ARG A 71 9.18 -6.70 -34.30
C ARG A 71 8.40 -6.77 -32.98
N ILE A 72 7.18 -6.21 -32.94
CA ILE A 72 6.34 -6.27 -31.73
C ILE A 72 5.95 -7.74 -31.44
N ARG A 73 5.57 -8.53 -32.46
CA ARG A 73 5.27 -9.97 -32.27
C ARG A 73 6.50 -10.75 -31.79
N GLU A 74 7.69 -10.46 -32.31
CA GLU A 74 8.94 -11.07 -31.87
C GLU A 74 9.25 -10.75 -30.40
N ALA A 75 9.14 -9.48 -29.98
CA ALA A 75 9.31 -9.08 -28.58
C ALA A 75 8.30 -9.78 -27.65
N VAL A 76 7.07 -10.01 -28.09
CA VAL A 76 6.07 -10.79 -27.32
C VAL A 76 6.45 -12.28 -27.25
N ARG A 77 7.00 -12.88 -28.32
CA ARG A 77 7.54 -14.27 -28.29
C ARG A 77 8.72 -14.41 -27.34
N GLU A 78 9.63 -13.44 -27.32
CA GLU A 78 10.75 -13.39 -26.36
C GLU A 78 10.24 -13.27 -24.93
N TRP A 79 9.23 -12.42 -24.69
CA TRP A 79 8.59 -12.30 -23.37
C TRP A 79 8.00 -13.63 -22.88
N TYR A 80 7.28 -14.38 -23.72
CA TYR A 80 6.84 -15.74 -23.39
C TYR A 80 8.01 -16.67 -23.04
N THR A 81 9.10 -16.58 -23.80
CA THR A 81 10.28 -17.42 -23.63
C THR A 81 10.95 -17.21 -22.27
N SER A 82 10.93 -15.97 -21.76
CA SER A 82 11.47 -15.59 -20.45
C SER A 82 10.50 -15.79 -19.27
N ASN A 83 9.18 -15.69 -19.49
CA ASN A 83 8.19 -15.61 -18.40
C ASN A 83 7.29 -16.85 -18.22
N PHE A 84 7.25 -17.77 -19.19
CA PHE A 84 6.51 -19.03 -19.07
C PHE A 84 7.46 -20.20 -18.86
N ARG A 85 7.34 -20.92 -17.74
CA ARG A 85 8.08 -22.17 -17.54
C ARG A 85 7.49 -23.27 -18.43
N GLU A 86 8.30 -24.29 -18.72
CA GLU A 86 7.85 -25.43 -19.52
C GLU A 86 6.66 -26.13 -18.84
N ASN A 87 5.59 -26.37 -19.60
CA ASN A 87 4.33 -26.98 -19.17
C ASN A 87 3.51 -26.22 -18.10
N GLU A 88 3.93 -25.03 -17.68
CA GLU A 88 3.24 -24.20 -16.70
C GLU A 88 2.01 -23.53 -17.33
N THR A 89 0.83 -23.77 -16.75
CA THR A 89 -0.42 -23.11 -17.16
C THR A 89 -0.67 -21.85 -16.34
N GLN A 90 -0.55 -20.70 -16.97
CA GLN A 90 -0.77 -19.40 -16.31
C GLN A 90 -2.19 -18.90 -16.62
N LEU A 91 -2.91 -18.43 -15.60
CA LEU A 91 -4.06 -17.55 -15.77
C LEU A 91 -3.55 -16.11 -15.85
N LEU A 92 -3.82 -15.43 -16.96
CA LEU A 92 -3.39 -14.05 -17.19
C LEU A 92 -4.34 -13.27 -18.10
N GLY A 93 -4.34 -11.94 -17.97
CA GLY A 93 -4.68 -11.05 -19.08
C GLY A 93 -3.40 -10.66 -19.80
N LEU A 94 -3.41 -10.69 -21.13
CA LEU A 94 -2.22 -10.34 -21.90
C LEU A 94 -1.95 -8.82 -21.83
N PRO A 95 -0.72 -8.37 -21.52
CA PRO A 95 -0.44 -6.95 -21.42
C PRO A 95 -0.69 -6.22 -22.74
N THR A 96 -1.66 -5.31 -22.73
CA THR A 96 -2.06 -4.59 -23.94
C THR A 96 -0.96 -3.63 -24.38
N ASN A 97 -0.20 -3.06 -23.44
CA ASN A 97 0.98 -2.25 -23.68
C ASN A 97 2.05 -2.98 -24.53
N ARG A 98 2.36 -4.24 -24.23
CA ARG A 98 3.30 -5.10 -24.99
C ARG A 98 2.77 -5.48 -26.38
N THR A 99 1.46 -5.35 -26.61
CA THR A 99 0.82 -5.64 -27.91
C THR A 99 0.32 -4.37 -28.61
N THR A 100 0.70 -3.18 -28.16
CA THR A 100 0.39 -1.90 -28.84
C THR A 100 0.89 -1.96 -30.28
N GLY A 101 0.08 -1.50 -31.25
CA GLY A 101 0.41 -1.59 -32.67
C GLY A 101 0.09 -2.93 -33.36
N LEU A 102 -0.06 -4.05 -32.64
CA LEU A 102 -0.50 -5.31 -33.24
C LEU A 102 -2.02 -5.29 -33.57
N PRO A 103 -2.42 -5.69 -34.79
CA PRO A 103 -3.84 -5.91 -35.11
C PRO A 103 -4.47 -7.00 -34.24
N ARG A 104 -5.77 -6.87 -33.96
CA ARG A 104 -6.52 -7.77 -33.04
C ARG A 104 -6.36 -9.26 -33.37
N ALA A 105 -6.30 -9.61 -34.67
CA ALA A 105 -6.13 -10.99 -35.14
C ALA A 105 -4.76 -11.63 -34.80
N PHE A 106 -3.74 -10.82 -34.49
CA PHE A 106 -2.39 -11.29 -34.13
C PHE A 106 -2.08 -11.21 -32.64
N LYS A 107 -3.00 -10.68 -31.83
CA LYS A 107 -2.92 -10.72 -30.37
C LYS A 107 -3.51 -12.03 -29.86
N PRO A 108 -2.84 -12.82 -29.02
CA PRO A 108 -3.51 -13.89 -28.29
C PRO A 108 -4.56 -13.28 -27.35
N CYS A 109 -5.75 -13.88 -27.26
CA CYS A 109 -6.86 -13.49 -26.38
C CYS A 109 -7.03 -11.97 -26.14
N PRO A 110 -7.24 -11.16 -27.20
CA PRO A 110 -7.24 -9.71 -27.09
C PRO A 110 -8.39 -9.22 -26.20
N GLN A 111 -8.04 -8.46 -25.16
CA GLN A 111 -8.98 -7.86 -24.21
C GLN A 111 -9.81 -8.89 -23.41
N MET A 112 -9.29 -10.12 -23.24
CA MET A 112 -9.91 -11.17 -22.44
C MET A 112 -8.87 -11.84 -21.53
N PRO A 113 -9.25 -12.26 -20.30
CA PRO A 113 -8.44 -13.18 -19.52
C PRO A 113 -8.36 -14.53 -20.22
N SER A 114 -7.28 -15.27 -19.95
CA SER A 114 -6.96 -16.49 -20.69
C SER A 114 -6.14 -17.46 -19.86
N LEU A 115 -6.27 -18.75 -20.18
CA LEU A 115 -5.29 -19.75 -19.79
C LEU A 115 -4.28 -19.89 -20.92
N GLN A 116 -2.99 -19.78 -20.61
CA GLN A 116 -1.92 -19.98 -21.58
C GLN A 116 -0.85 -20.90 -21.02
N MET A 117 -0.22 -21.68 -21.90
CA MET A 117 0.81 -22.65 -21.52
C MET A 117 1.84 -22.76 -22.64
N ARG A 118 3.12 -22.62 -22.29
CA ARG A 118 4.24 -22.93 -23.20
C ARG A 118 4.63 -24.39 -23.03
N SER A 119 4.81 -25.11 -24.14
CA SER A 119 5.29 -26.49 -24.12
C SER A 119 6.03 -26.86 -25.41
N SER A 120 7.13 -27.58 -25.24
CA SER A 120 7.87 -28.28 -26.30
C SER A 120 7.30 -29.67 -26.63
N THR A 121 6.45 -30.22 -25.74
CA THR A 121 5.99 -31.63 -25.77
C THR A 121 4.48 -31.78 -25.95
N ILE A 122 3.69 -30.81 -25.49
CA ILE A 122 2.23 -30.79 -25.61
C ILE A 122 1.85 -29.93 -26.83
N PRO A 123 1.08 -30.45 -27.81
CA PRO A 123 0.74 -29.71 -29.02
C PRO A 123 0.04 -28.37 -28.77
N ALA A 124 0.65 -27.30 -29.30
CA ALA A 124 0.15 -25.93 -29.27
C ALA A 124 -1.23 -25.80 -29.94
N LYS A 125 -2.20 -25.16 -29.27
CA LYS A 125 -3.56 -24.90 -29.79
C LYS A 125 -4.11 -23.55 -29.36
N GLY A 126 -4.90 -22.91 -30.23
CA GLY A 126 -5.73 -21.74 -29.91
C GLY A 126 -5.05 -20.36 -29.99
N CYS A 127 -3.72 -20.28 -30.02
CA CYS A 127 -3.02 -19.00 -30.25
C CYS A 127 -3.05 -18.59 -31.74
N PRO A 128 -2.90 -17.29 -32.06
CA PRO A 128 -2.69 -16.82 -33.43
C PRO A 128 -1.45 -17.41 -34.11
N LYS A 129 -1.41 -17.38 -35.45
CA LYS A 129 -0.23 -17.80 -36.23
C LYS A 129 1.01 -17.00 -35.82
N GLY A 130 2.12 -17.70 -35.60
CA GLY A 130 3.38 -17.12 -35.16
C GLY A 130 3.59 -17.09 -33.64
N PHE A 131 2.89 -17.94 -32.88
CA PHE A 131 3.19 -18.26 -31.47
C PHE A 131 3.40 -19.77 -31.29
N ASP A 132 4.45 -20.28 -31.92
CA ASP A 132 4.74 -21.72 -31.96
C ASP A 132 5.13 -22.23 -30.56
N GLY A 133 4.61 -23.40 -30.16
CA GLY A 133 4.82 -23.96 -28.82
C GLY A 133 3.99 -23.30 -27.70
N LEU A 134 3.12 -22.34 -28.02
CA LEU A 134 2.19 -21.73 -27.07
C LEU A 134 0.76 -22.27 -27.29
N SER A 135 0.08 -22.64 -26.21
CA SER A 135 -1.37 -22.87 -26.19
C SER A 135 -2.09 -21.70 -25.53
N CYS A 136 -3.24 -21.32 -26.08
CA CYS A 136 -4.07 -20.21 -25.61
C CYS A 136 -5.54 -20.61 -25.57
N VAL A 137 -6.20 -20.43 -24.43
CA VAL A 137 -7.64 -20.58 -24.28
C VAL A 137 -8.21 -19.29 -23.70
N CYS A 138 -8.95 -18.56 -24.52
CA CYS A 138 -9.54 -17.29 -24.15
C CYS A 138 -10.86 -17.52 -23.40
N LEU A 139 -11.06 -16.85 -22.27
CA LEU A 139 -12.27 -16.98 -21.48
C LEU A 139 -13.30 -15.95 -22.01
N THR A 140 -14.06 -16.36 -23.04
CA THR A 140 -14.94 -15.48 -23.82
C THR A 140 -16.07 -14.84 -23.02
N ASN A 141 -16.46 -15.44 -21.90
CA ASN A 141 -17.54 -14.92 -21.03
C ASN A 141 -17.13 -13.69 -20.21
N TYR A 142 -15.84 -13.32 -20.25
CA TYR A 142 -15.29 -12.09 -19.67
C TYR A 142 -15.00 -11.04 -20.75
N ALA A 143 -15.59 -11.20 -21.94
CA ALA A 143 -15.44 -10.24 -23.03
C ALA A 143 -16.06 -8.88 -22.69
N ARG A 144 -15.67 -7.87 -23.49
CA ARG A 144 -15.96 -6.46 -23.27
C ARG A 144 -17.34 -6.04 -23.80
N ASP A 145 -18.40 -6.84 -23.60
CA ASP A 145 -19.79 -6.38 -23.81
C ASP A 145 -20.33 -5.53 -22.64
N GLY A 146 -19.46 -5.18 -21.69
CA GLY A 146 -19.63 -4.04 -20.76
C GLY A 146 -20.60 -4.27 -19.60
N LYS A 147 -21.32 -5.40 -19.60
CA LYS A 147 -22.35 -5.71 -18.60
C LYS A 147 -21.82 -6.36 -17.32
N ASN A 148 -20.65 -7.00 -17.38
CA ASN A 148 -20.12 -7.73 -16.24
C ASN A 148 -19.10 -6.90 -15.46
N GLU A 149 -19.58 -6.21 -14.42
CA GLU A 149 -18.75 -5.43 -13.49
C GLU A 149 -18.01 -6.31 -12.45
N PHE A 150 -18.24 -7.63 -12.42
CA PHE A 150 -17.64 -8.55 -11.46
C PHE A 150 -17.10 -9.84 -12.10
N TRP A 151 -15.80 -10.08 -11.99
CA TRP A 151 -15.15 -11.29 -12.53
C TRP A 151 -14.84 -12.28 -11.41
N GLU A 152 -15.34 -13.52 -11.50
CA GLU A 152 -14.98 -14.61 -10.57
C GLU A 152 -14.26 -15.74 -11.30
N PHE A 153 -13.02 -16.04 -10.89
CA PHE A 153 -12.27 -17.20 -11.38
C PHE A 153 -12.29 -18.34 -10.36
N LYS A 154 -12.96 -19.45 -10.70
CA LYS A 154 -12.85 -20.71 -9.94
C LYS A 154 -11.60 -21.45 -10.38
N VAL A 155 -10.66 -21.71 -9.47
CA VAL A 155 -9.34 -22.26 -9.80
C VAL A 155 -9.04 -23.54 -9.03
N ARG A 156 -8.22 -24.41 -9.61
CA ARG A 156 -7.66 -25.61 -8.96
C ARG A 156 -6.20 -25.77 -9.38
N LYS A 157 -5.34 -26.26 -8.48
CA LYS A 157 -3.96 -26.57 -8.83
C LYS A 157 -3.94 -27.73 -9.83
N LYS A 158 -3.30 -27.52 -10.98
CA LYS A 158 -3.12 -28.53 -12.02
C LYS A 158 -2.34 -29.73 -11.48
N ALA A 159 -2.86 -30.95 -11.66
CA ALA A 159 -2.26 -32.16 -11.08
C ALA A 159 -1.07 -32.70 -11.89
N ALA A 160 -1.08 -32.54 -13.22
CA ALA A 160 -0.03 -32.98 -14.12
C ALA A 160 -0.03 -32.15 -15.42
N PRO A 161 1.10 -32.07 -16.15
CA PRO A 161 1.15 -31.53 -17.50
C PRO A 161 0.11 -32.18 -18.43
N LYS A 162 -0.85 -31.39 -18.90
CA LYS A 162 -1.86 -31.79 -19.89
C LYS A 162 -2.23 -30.61 -20.78
N ALA A 163 -2.72 -30.92 -21.97
CA ALA A 163 -3.27 -29.93 -22.90
C ALA A 163 -4.41 -29.13 -22.25
N LEU A 164 -4.54 -27.87 -22.64
CA LEU A 164 -5.63 -27.01 -22.16
C LEU A 164 -6.96 -27.53 -22.74
N ALA A 165 -7.94 -27.75 -21.87
CA ALA A 165 -9.30 -28.12 -22.27
C ALA A 165 -9.99 -26.93 -22.96
N VAL A 166 -10.84 -27.21 -23.95
CA VAL A 166 -11.60 -26.22 -24.72
C VAL A 166 -12.96 -26.83 -25.09
N PRO A 167 -14.08 -26.09 -25.01
CA PRO A 167 -14.21 -24.71 -24.54
C PRO A 167 -14.12 -24.59 -23.01
N LEU A 168 -13.73 -23.41 -22.52
CA LEU A 168 -13.82 -23.02 -21.11
C LEU A 168 -14.77 -21.82 -20.98
N SER A 169 -15.66 -21.89 -20.00
CA SER A 169 -16.60 -20.83 -19.63
C SER A 169 -16.20 -20.18 -18.30
N ALA A 170 -16.89 -19.10 -17.90
CA ALA A 170 -16.70 -18.50 -16.57
C ALA A 170 -17.08 -19.45 -15.41
N GLU A 171 -17.92 -20.46 -15.67
CA GLU A 171 -18.33 -21.45 -14.67
C GLU A 171 -17.32 -22.60 -14.52
N SER A 172 -16.37 -22.72 -15.47
CA SER A 172 -15.39 -23.80 -15.50
C SER A 172 -14.38 -23.66 -14.37
N ILE A 173 -14.06 -24.77 -13.69
CA ILE A 173 -12.94 -24.81 -12.73
C ILE A 173 -11.64 -24.83 -13.55
N LEU A 174 -10.88 -23.75 -13.47
CA LEU A 174 -9.64 -23.54 -14.21
C LEU A 174 -8.49 -24.30 -13.52
N GLU A 175 -8.00 -25.36 -14.15
CA GLU A 175 -6.79 -26.05 -13.71
C GLU A 175 -5.54 -25.28 -14.14
N ILE A 176 -4.89 -24.63 -13.18
CA ILE A 176 -3.77 -23.71 -13.42
C ILE A 176 -2.59 -23.99 -12.49
N ASP A 177 -1.45 -23.43 -12.86
CA ASP A 177 -0.21 -23.51 -12.10
C ASP A 177 0.14 -22.25 -11.34
N SER A 178 -0.19 -21.08 -11.90
CA SER A 178 0.08 -19.74 -11.36
C SER A 178 -0.90 -18.70 -11.90
N ILE A 179 -1.00 -17.54 -11.25
CA ILE A 179 -1.83 -16.40 -11.66
C ILE A 179 -0.91 -15.18 -11.89
N ALA A 180 -0.95 -14.59 -13.09
CA ALA A 180 -0.26 -13.33 -13.39
C ALA A 180 -1.25 -12.13 -13.31
N THR A 181 -0.77 -10.93 -13.64
CA THR A 181 -1.61 -9.72 -13.68
C THR A 181 -2.83 -9.94 -14.58
N ILE A 182 -4.03 -9.64 -14.08
CA ILE A 182 -5.24 -9.65 -14.90
C ILE A 182 -5.44 -8.28 -15.55
N TRP A 183 -5.38 -8.23 -16.87
CA TRP A 183 -5.74 -7.02 -17.61
C TRP A 183 -7.27 -6.92 -17.75
N VAL A 184 -7.84 -5.93 -17.06
CA VAL A 184 -9.29 -5.74 -16.87
C VAL A 184 -9.82 -4.51 -17.63
N PRO A 185 -11.10 -4.50 -18.06
CA PRO A 185 -11.73 -3.29 -18.56
C PRO A 185 -11.94 -2.25 -17.45
N ASP A 186 -12.07 -0.98 -17.81
CA ASP A 186 -12.33 0.13 -16.89
C ASP A 186 -13.78 0.14 -16.35
N THR A 187 -14.62 -0.77 -16.84
CA THR A 187 -15.95 -1.08 -16.28
C THR A 187 -15.89 -2.05 -15.10
N LEU A 188 -14.78 -2.76 -14.88
CA LEU A 188 -14.71 -3.74 -13.80
C LEU A 188 -14.66 -3.07 -12.43
N ARG A 189 -15.52 -3.52 -11.52
CA ARG A 189 -15.62 -3.09 -10.11
C ARG A 189 -15.13 -4.16 -9.14
N GLY A 190 -15.35 -5.44 -9.44
CA GLY A 190 -14.95 -6.55 -8.58
C GLY A 190 -14.15 -7.64 -9.28
N LEU A 191 -13.18 -8.20 -8.56
CA LEU A 191 -12.35 -9.33 -9.00
C LEU A 191 -12.24 -10.37 -7.88
N ARG A 192 -12.71 -11.59 -8.15
CA ARG A 192 -12.71 -12.72 -7.23
C ARG A 192 -11.88 -13.89 -7.74
N PHE A 193 -11.09 -14.50 -6.87
CA PHE A 193 -10.46 -15.80 -7.09
C PHE A 193 -10.95 -16.79 -6.03
N ASN A 194 -11.39 -17.97 -6.47
CA ASN A 194 -12.03 -18.97 -5.62
C ASN A 194 -11.33 -20.32 -5.80
N GLY A 195 -10.53 -20.72 -4.81
CA GLY A 195 -9.80 -21.98 -4.82
C GLY A 195 -10.68 -23.19 -4.49
N ILE A 196 -10.75 -24.17 -5.39
CA ILE A 196 -11.57 -25.37 -5.22
C ILE A 196 -10.72 -26.54 -4.70
N SER A 197 -10.57 -26.57 -3.37
CA SER A 197 -9.74 -27.51 -2.59
C SER A 197 -10.25 -27.61 -1.14
N SER A 198 -9.84 -28.61 -0.38
CA SER A 198 -10.06 -28.65 1.08
C SER A 198 -9.07 -27.75 1.86
N GLU A 199 -7.89 -27.51 1.28
CA GLU A 199 -6.79 -26.72 1.85
C GLU A 199 -6.40 -25.59 0.89
N PRO A 200 -5.85 -24.46 1.38
CA PRO A 200 -5.47 -23.33 0.54
C PRO A 200 -4.53 -23.73 -0.60
N LEU A 201 -4.91 -23.40 -1.83
CA LEU A 201 -4.21 -23.87 -3.03
C LEU A 201 -2.80 -23.25 -3.15
N PRO A 202 -1.74 -24.04 -3.36
CA PRO A 202 -0.39 -23.55 -3.62
C PRO A 202 -0.25 -23.10 -5.09
N ILE A 203 -1.02 -22.08 -5.47
CA ILE A 203 -0.97 -21.40 -6.76
C ILE A 203 -0.35 -20.02 -6.52
N PRO A 204 0.94 -19.81 -6.87
CA PRO A 204 1.57 -18.52 -6.69
C PRO A 204 0.97 -17.47 -7.63
N PHE A 205 0.79 -16.26 -7.10
CA PHE A 205 0.79 -15.06 -7.94
C PHE A 205 2.22 -14.79 -8.43
N ILE A 206 2.34 -14.32 -9.67
CA ILE A 206 3.63 -14.07 -10.35
C ILE A 206 3.65 -12.69 -11.00
N SER A 207 4.83 -12.07 -11.08
CA SER A 207 5.01 -10.84 -11.84
C SER A 207 5.04 -11.11 -13.34
N ASP A 208 4.54 -10.16 -14.14
CA ASP A 208 4.66 -10.16 -15.61
C ASP A 208 6.11 -10.01 -16.08
N ASP A 209 7.05 -9.68 -15.19
CA ASP A 209 8.48 -9.77 -15.43
C ASP A 209 9.16 -10.58 -14.31
N ARG A 210 9.29 -11.89 -14.54
CA ARG A 210 10.00 -12.82 -13.65
C ARG A 210 11.50 -12.55 -13.53
N GLY A 211 12.07 -11.72 -14.41
CA GLY A 211 13.46 -11.25 -14.32
C GLY A 211 13.63 -10.06 -13.37
N SER A 212 12.53 -9.41 -12.95
CA SER A 212 12.56 -8.25 -12.07
C SER A 212 13.12 -8.59 -10.69
N LEU A 213 14.03 -7.75 -10.20
CA LEU A 213 14.50 -7.76 -8.81
C LEU A 213 13.54 -7.04 -7.85
N ILE A 214 12.52 -6.36 -8.39
CA ILE A 214 11.49 -5.65 -7.64
C ILE A 214 10.22 -6.53 -7.64
N PRO A 215 9.65 -6.88 -6.47
CA PRO A 215 8.45 -7.72 -6.37
C PRO A 215 7.16 -6.93 -6.66
N ASP A 216 7.19 -6.10 -7.70
CA ASP A 216 6.04 -5.35 -8.20
C ASP A 216 5.12 -6.30 -8.97
N MET A 217 3.92 -6.47 -8.45
CA MET A 217 3.01 -7.54 -8.85
C MET A 217 1.55 -7.14 -8.60
N PRO A 218 1.02 -6.13 -9.31
CA PRO A 218 -0.39 -5.75 -9.18
C PRO A 218 -1.30 -6.91 -9.59
N ILE A 219 -2.36 -7.16 -8.82
CA ILE A 219 -3.34 -8.20 -9.16
C ILE A 219 -4.06 -7.92 -10.50
N ALA A 220 -4.22 -6.63 -10.84
CA ALA A 220 -4.92 -6.18 -12.04
C ALA A 220 -4.35 -4.87 -12.60
N GLN A 221 -4.41 -4.71 -13.92
CA GLN A 221 -4.04 -3.51 -14.68
C GLN A 221 -5.07 -3.21 -15.77
N SER A 222 -5.04 -2.02 -16.37
CA SER A 222 -5.96 -1.63 -17.44
C SER A 222 -5.33 -0.64 -18.44
N GLU A 223 -5.91 -0.56 -19.63
CA GLU A 223 -5.58 0.44 -20.68
C GLU A 223 -6.01 1.87 -20.31
N SER A 224 -6.87 2.00 -19.29
CA SER A 224 -7.49 3.23 -18.84
C SER A 224 -7.43 3.28 -17.30
N PRO A 225 -7.79 4.41 -16.65
CA PRO A 225 -7.79 4.48 -15.19
C PRO A 225 -8.60 3.32 -14.59
N LEU A 226 -7.93 2.53 -13.76
CA LEU A 226 -8.54 1.37 -13.10
C LEU A 226 -9.67 1.86 -12.19
N LYS A 227 -10.78 1.10 -12.14
CA LYS A 227 -11.95 1.40 -11.30
C LYS A 227 -12.34 0.18 -10.43
N LEU A 228 -11.35 -0.64 -10.09
CA LEU A 228 -11.53 -1.84 -9.29
C LEU A 228 -11.68 -1.46 -7.82
N GLU A 229 -12.85 -1.73 -7.25
CA GLU A 229 -13.25 -1.36 -5.89
C GLU A 229 -13.20 -2.57 -4.93
N THR A 230 -13.42 -3.78 -5.44
CA THR A 230 -13.48 -5.02 -4.65
C THR A 230 -12.47 -6.06 -5.14
N ILE A 231 -11.67 -6.60 -4.22
CA ILE A 231 -10.86 -7.81 -4.43
C ILE A 231 -11.29 -8.86 -3.41
N GLU A 232 -11.53 -10.08 -3.89
CA GLU A 232 -11.84 -11.22 -3.02
C GLU A 232 -11.00 -12.45 -3.41
N ILE A 233 -10.30 -13.02 -2.44
CA ILE A 233 -9.47 -14.22 -2.64
C ILE A 233 -9.88 -15.23 -1.58
N PHE A 234 -10.27 -16.42 -2.02
CA PHE A 234 -10.68 -17.51 -1.16
C PHE A 234 -9.82 -18.74 -1.43
N ASN A 235 -9.31 -19.38 -0.38
CA ASN A 235 -8.71 -20.73 -0.47
C ASN A 235 -7.50 -20.84 -1.42
N ILE A 236 -6.66 -19.82 -1.47
CA ILE A 236 -5.40 -19.75 -2.24
C ILE A 236 -4.31 -19.26 -1.28
N ASP A 237 -3.12 -19.87 -1.32
CA ASP A 237 -2.02 -19.45 -0.44
C ASP A 237 -1.49 -18.05 -0.84
N MET A 238 -1.72 -17.09 0.05
CA MET A 238 -1.35 -15.69 -0.13
C MET A 238 -0.17 -15.26 0.74
N ASP A 239 0.40 -16.12 1.59
CA ASP A 239 1.38 -15.70 2.61
C ASP A 239 2.64 -15.06 1.98
N ALA A 240 3.15 -15.68 0.91
CA ALA A 240 4.28 -15.12 0.17
C ALA A 240 3.95 -13.77 -0.48
N VAL A 241 2.69 -13.56 -0.91
CA VAL A 241 2.24 -12.32 -1.54
C VAL A 241 2.08 -11.23 -0.49
N THR A 242 1.36 -11.49 0.60
CA THR A 242 1.08 -10.50 1.64
C THR A 242 2.34 -10.02 2.35
N VAL A 243 3.38 -10.85 2.42
CA VAL A 243 4.69 -10.49 3.01
C VAL A 243 5.61 -9.76 2.03
N ASN A 244 5.71 -10.20 0.77
CA ASN A 244 6.79 -9.77 -0.14
C ASN A 244 6.37 -8.83 -1.26
N ALA A 245 5.13 -8.94 -1.76
CA ALA A 245 4.68 -8.17 -2.92
C ALA A 245 4.57 -6.68 -2.61
N ILE A 246 4.80 -5.85 -3.63
CA ILE A 246 4.45 -4.43 -3.62
C ILE A 246 3.36 -4.14 -4.66
N ASN A 247 2.51 -3.16 -4.36
CA ASN A 247 1.43 -2.67 -5.23
C ASN A 247 0.40 -3.74 -5.67
N PHE A 248 0.33 -4.88 -4.97
CA PHE A 248 -0.60 -5.97 -5.27
C PHE A 248 -2.07 -5.51 -5.24
N VAL A 249 -2.42 -4.70 -4.24
CA VAL A 249 -3.75 -4.08 -4.06
C VAL A 249 -3.73 -2.66 -4.63
N PRO A 250 -4.50 -2.34 -5.68
CA PRO A 250 -4.61 -0.99 -6.21
C PRO A 250 -5.30 -0.02 -5.22
N ARG A 251 -4.92 1.26 -5.24
CA ARG A 251 -5.47 2.30 -4.34
C ARG A 251 -6.98 2.56 -4.50
N THR A 252 -7.58 2.07 -5.59
CA THR A 252 -9.02 2.19 -5.88
C THR A 252 -9.87 1.23 -5.06
N VAL A 253 -9.25 0.21 -4.46
CA VAL A 253 -9.94 -0.84 -3.71
C VAL A 253 -10.40 -0.32 -2.36
N THR A 254 -11.71 -0.43 -2.13
CA THR A 254 -12.40 -0.10 -0.87
C THR A 254 -12.67 -1.35 -0.04
N ARG A 255 -12.76 -2.53 -0.70
CA ARG A 255 -13.11 -3.81 -0.10
C ARG A 255 -12.08 -4.89 -0.45
N LEU A 256 -11.43 -5.45 0.57
CA LEU A 256 -10.48 -6.55 0.44
C LEU A 256 -10.93 -7.76 1.26
N VAL A 257 -10.99 -8.93 0.62
CA VAL A 257 -11.19 -10.23 1.28
C VAL A 257 -10.02 -11.15 0.94
N MET A 258 -9.42 -11.77 1.96
CA MET A 258 -8.53 -12.92 1.83
C MET A 258 -8.92 -13.97 2.88
N GLN A 259 -9.88 -14.85 2.57
CA GLN A 259 -10.38 -15.86 3.52
C GLN A 259 -9.76 -17.24 3.26
N ASN A 260 -9.31 -17.93 4.31
CA ASN A 260 -8.62 -19.22 4.19
C ASN A 260 -7.44 -19.16 3.22
N CYS A 261 -6.56 -18.16 3.40
CA CYS A 261 -5.50 -17.83 2.46
C CYS A 261 -4.08 -17.98 3.04
N ASN A 262 -3.91 -18.75 4.13
CA ASN A 262 -2.65 -18.95 4.85
C ASN A 262 -1.94 -17.68 5.37
N VAL A 263 -2.58 -16.50 5.31
CA VAL A 263 -1.94 -15.20 5.61
C VAL A 263 -1.43 -15.14 7.05
N ARG A 264 -0.12 -14.95 7.24
CA ARG A 264 0.49 -14.75 8.58
C ARG A 264 0.70 -13.29 8.96
N SER A 265 0.92 -12.43 7.98
CA SER A 265 1.07 -10.97 8.16
C SER A 265 0.81 -10.23 6.85
N ILE A 266 0.54 -8.91 6.94
CA ILE A 266 0.38 -8.02 5.79
C ILE A 266 1.46 -6.95 5.83
N ASN A 267 2.25 -6.86 4.77
CA ASN A 267 3.26 -5.82 4.63
C ASN A 267 2.61 -4.50 4.18
N ILE A 268 3.11 -3.37 4.67
CA ILE A 268 2.54 -2.03 4.40
C ILE A 268 2.58 -1.61 2.92
N ARG A 269 3.41 -2.26 2.10
CA ARG A 269 3.54 -1.98 0.66
C ARG A 269 2.64 -2.89 -0.19
N LEU A 270 1.86 -3.78 0.42
CA LEU A 270 0.95 -4.69 -0.29
C LEU A 270 -0.08 -3.89 -1.11
N GLY A 271 -0.55 -2.77 -0.58
CA GLY A 271 -1.20 -1.73 -1.37
C GLY A 271 -0.19 -0.71 -1.89
N ASP A 272 -0.48 -0.06 -3.01
CA ASP A 272 0.37 1.01 -3.54
C ASP A 272 0.46 2.19 -2.56
N SER A 273 1.54 2.20 -1.79
CA SER A 273 2.03 3.19 -0.81
C SER A 273 1.10 3.59 0.35
N LEU A 274 -0.23 3.63 0.17
CA LEU A 274 -1.29 3.82 1.17
C LEU A 274 -2.60 3.24 0.60
N MET A 275 -3.47 2.70 1.45
CA MET A 275 -4.83 2.28 1.05
C MET A 275 -5.88 3.21 1.69
N PRO A 276 -5.92 4.51 1.34
CA PRO A 276 -6.73 5.51 2.03
C PRO A 276 -8.24 5.29 1.88
N ASN A 277 -8.65 4.65 0.78
CA ASN A 277 -10.05 4.37 0.45
C ASN A 277 -10.54 3.02 1.04
N MET A 278 -9.66 2.24 1.68
CA MET A 278 -10.01 0.94 2.22
C MET A 278 -11.01 1.11 3.38
N GLN A 279 -12.22 0.59 3.21
CA GLN A 279 -13.32 0.65 4.18
C GLN A 279 -13.59 -0.70 4.82
N TYR A 280 -13.37 -1.80 4.08
CA TYR A 280 -13.67 -3.15 4.53
C TYR A 280 -12.46 -4.07 4.30
N ILE A 281 -12.01 -4.73 5.36
CA ILE A 281 -11.00 -5.80 5.32
C ILE A 281 -11.56 -7.03 6.01
N ASP A 282 -11.50 -8.18 5.33
CA ASP A 282 -11.74 -9.50 5.93
C ASP A 282 -10.57 -10.45 5.64
N LEU A 283 -9.96 -10.90 6.73
CA LEU A 283 -8.83 -11.82 6.78
C LEU A 283 -9.18 -13.01 7.68
N SER A 284 -10.46 -13.34 7.81
CA SER A 284 -10.91 -14.44 8.66
C SER A 284 -10.40 -15.79 8.17
N ASN A 285 -10.25 -16.74 9.09
CA ASN A 285 -9.78 -18.11 8.81
C ASN A 285 -8.34 -18.14 8.27
N ASN A 286 -7.43 -17.34 8.83
CA ASN A 286 -6.02 -17.29 8.41
C ASN A 286 -5.06 -17.70 9.54
N LYS A 287 -3.80 -17.28 9.46
CA LYS A 287 -2.71 -17.64 10.37
C LYS A 287 -2.07 -16.38 10.97
N LEU A 288 -2.84 -15.28 11.08
CA LEU A 288 -2.36 -13.99 11.58
C LEU A 288 -1.96 -14.12 13.06
N THR A 289 -0.68 -13.94 13.35
CA THR A 289 -0.14 -13.86 14.73
C THR A 289 -0.02 -12.41 15.24
N PHE A 290 -0.65 -11.49 14.52
CA PHE A 290 -0.89 -10.11 14.91
C PHE A 290 0.34 -9.23 15.19
N VAL A 291 1.15 -9.04 14.16
CA VAL A 291 1.96 -7.83 13.97
C VAL A 291 1.69 -7.35 12.54
N MET A 292 1.57 -6.04 12.34
CA MET A 292 1.33 -5.39 11.04
C MET A 292 -0.07 -5.57 10.41
N ILE A 293 -1.12 -4.99 11.02
CA ILE A 293 -2.25 -4.47 10.25
C ILE A 293 -2.34 -2.95 10.49
N GLY A 294 -1.79 -2.17 9.57
CA GLY A 294 -2.14 -0.74 9.46
C GLY A 294 -1.29 0.28 10.18
N SER A 295 -0.21 -0.07 10.89
CA SER A 295 0.75 0.91 11.42
C SER A 295 2.18 0.36 11.43
N ASN A 296 3.15 1.22 11.13
CA ASN A 296 4.58 0.98 11.32
C ASN A 296 5.16 1.92 12.39
N THR A 297 6.43 1.73 12.75
CA THR A 297 7.16 2.58 13.70
C THR A 297 7.41 4.03 13.20
N THR A 298 6.93 4.41 12.01
CA THR A 298 7.04 5.78 11.48
C THR A 298 5.72 6.57 11.56
N GLY A 299 4.71 6.06 12.28
CA GLY A 299 3.43 6.74 12.47
C GLY A 299 2.54 6.82 11.23
N VAL A 300 2.90 6.13 10.14
CA VAL A 300 2.11 6.10 8.91
C VAL A 300 1.08 5.00 9.03
N CYS A 301 -0.19 5.40 9.11
CA CYS A 301 -1.29 4.46 9.14
C CYS A 301 -1.76 4.14 7.70
N ALA A 302 -1.76 2.85 7.35
CA ALA A 302 -1.94 2.40 5.96
C ALA A 302 -3.42 2.15 5.57
N ILE A 303 -4.29 1.97 6.58
CA ILE A 303 -5.69 1.53 6.43
C ILE A 303 -6.66 2.34 7.31
N CYS A 304 -6.38 3.63 7.54
CA CYS A 304 -7.13 4.45 8.50
C CYS A 304 -8.60 4.70 8.12
N GLY A 305 -8.96 4.47 6.85
CA GLY A 305 -10.33 4.53 6.36
C GLY A 305 -11.18 3.32 6.75
N VAL A 306 -10.61 2.26 7.34
CA VAL A 306 -11.32 1.01 7.59
C VAL A 306 -12.41 1.19 8.65
N GLN A 307 -13.63 0.89 8.23
CA GLN A 307 -14.85 0.87 9.03
C GLN A 307 -15.15 -0.54 9.54
N THR A 308 -14.87 -1.58 8.75
CA THR A 308 -15.05 -2.98 9.14
C THR A 308 -13.76 -3.78 8.99
N LEU A 309 -13.31 -4.38 10.09
CA LEU A 309 -12.18 -5.30 10.12
C LEU A 309 -12.63 -6.66 10.68
N ASN A 310 -12.64 -7.69 9.84
CA ASN A 310 -12.80 -9.09 10.27
C ASN A 310 -11.44 -9.79 10.29
N VAL A 311 -11.05 -10.32 11.44
CA VAL A 311 -9.86 -11.15 11.68
C VAL A 311 -10.20 -12.40 12.51
N GLU A 312 -11.43 -12.89 12.41
CA GLU A 312 -11.90 -14.10 13.10
C GLU A 312 -11.10 -15.36 12.69
N ASN A 313 -11.09 -16.39 13.54
CA ASN A 313 -10.42 -17.67 13.27
C ASN A 313 -8.95 -17.49 12.83
N ASN A 314 -8.14 -16.88 13.69
CA ASN A 314 -6.73 -16.57 13.45
C ASN A 314 -5.88 -16.98 14.67
N GLN A 315 -4.65 -16.48 14.77
CA GLN A 315 -3.70 -16.80 15.85
C GLN A 315 -3.33 -15.55 16.65
N ILE A 316 -4.26 -14.59 16.75
CA ILE A 316 -4.07 -13.31 17.44
C ILE A 316 -4.07 -13.58 18.95
N THR A 317 -3.06 -13.06 19.65
CA THR A 317 -2.91 -13.22 21.10
C THR A 317 -3.05 -11.93 21.90
N VAL A 318 -3.05 -10.77 21.25
CA VAL A 318 -3.11 -9.45 21.90
C VAL A 318 -3.94 -8.49 21.05
N ILE A 319 -4.88 -7.78 21.67
CA ILE A 319 -5.55 -6.62 21.06
C ILE A 319 -4.57 -5.44 21.14
N PRO A 320 -4.20 -4.78 20.02
CA PRO A 320 -3.12 -3.79 20.05
C PRO A 320 -3.62 -2.42 20.50
N GLU A 321 -2.68 -1.63 21.00
CA GLU A 321 -2.91 -0.20 21.25
C GLU A 321 -3.17 0.56 19.95
N TYR A 322 -2.60 0.13 18.81
CA TYR A 322 -2.77 0.85 17.54
C TYR A 322 -4.18 0.81 16.93
N LEU A 323 -5.14 0.08 17.53
CA LEU A 323 -6.56 0.28 17.23
C LEU A 323 -7.00 1.74 17.47
N VAL A 324 -6.34 2.49 18.36
CA VAL A 324 -6.61 3.93 18.56
C VAL A 324 -6.42 4.76 17.30
N ASN A 325 -5.60 4.31 16.34
CA ASN A 325 -5.33 5.01 15.09
C ASN A 325 -6.40 4.74 14.02
N LEU A 326 -7.26 3.72 14.20
CA LEU A 326 -8.37 3.42 13.29
C LEU A 326 -9.59 4.26 13.69
N ALA A 327 -9.50 5.56 13.44
CA ALA A 327 -10.50 6.55 13.84
C ALA A 327 -11.90 6.27 13.26
N ASN A 328 -11.96 5.69 12.06
CA ASN A 328 -13.21 5.37 11.35
C ASN A 328 -13.74 3.95 11.64
N LEU A 329 -13.11 3.18 12.53
CA LEU A 329 -13.52 1.79 12.78
C LEU A 329 -14.86 1.75 13.52
N GLU A 330 -15.84 1.06 12.91
CA GLU A 330 -17.20 0.88 13.41
C GLU A 330 -17.47 -0.58 13.81
N SER A 331 -16.84 -1.54 13.13
CA SER A 331 -17.05 -2.97 13.33
C SER A 331 -15.73 -3.75 13.39
N LEU A 332 -15.52 -4.54 14.45
CA LEU A 332 -14.32 -5.35 14.67
C LEU A 332 -14.69 -6.77 15.11
N TYR A 333 -14.33 -7.75 14.29
CA TYR A 333 -14.62 -9.17 14.55
C TYR A 333 -13.33 -9.94 14.79
N MET A 334 -13.21 -10.56 15.97
CA MET A 334 -12.00 -11.23 16.47
C MET A 334 -12.27 -12.57 17.17
N ALA A 335 -13.48 -13.12 17.09
CA ALA A 335 -13.81 -14.47 17.57
C ALA A 335 -12.91 -15.56 16.94
N GLY A 336 -12.75 -16.71 17.58
CA GLY A 336 -11.81 -17.75 17.16
C GLY A 336 -10.34 -17.34 17.27
N ASN A 337 -9.97 -16.56 18.29
CA ASN A 337 -8.59 -16.13 18.55
C ASN A 337 -8.22 -16.32 20.03
N ASN A 338 -6.93 -16.54 20.31
CA ASN A 338 -6.43 -16.79 21.67
C ASN A 338 -6.06 -15.49 22.41
N LEU A 339 -7.01 -14.55 22.49
CA LEU A 339 -6.76 -13.18 22.96
C LEU A 339 -6.41 -13.11 24.46
N SER A 340 -5.40 -12.31 24.78
CA SER A 340 -5.28 -11.67 26.10
C SER A 340 -6.30 -10.55 26.21
N TYR A 341 -7.03 -10.53 27.33
CA TYR A 341 -8.04 -9.52 27.67
C TYR A 341 -7.50 -8.44 28.63
N GLU A 342 -6.18 -8.38 28.83
CA GLU A 342 -5.50 -7.30 29.53
C GLU A 342 -5.14 -6.19 28.52
N ILE A 343 -5.76 -5.01 28.65
CA ILE A 343 -5.65 -3.89 27.70
C ILE A 343 -5.55 -2.54 28.41
N THR A 344 -5.15 -1.49 27.68
CA THR A 344 -5.08 -0.12 28.18
C THR A 344 -6.42 0.64 28.02
N MET A 345 -6.67 1.65 28.86
CA MET A 345 -7.88 2.47 28.78
C MET A 345 -8.16 3.07 27.38
N PRO A 346 -7.17 3.60 26.62
CA PRO A 346 -7.42 4.07 25.25
C PRO A 346 -7.95 2.97 24.33
N THR A 347 -7.42 1.75 24.45
CA THR A 347 -7.89 0.57 23.70
C THR A 347 -9.31 0.19 24.11
N PHE A 348 -9.61 0.18 25.41
CA PHE A 348 -10.97 -0.06 25.92
C PHE A 348 -11.98 0.98 25.41
N ASN A 349 -11.59 2.25 25.36
CA ASN A 349 -12.44 3.34 24.85
C ASN A 349 -12.71 3.22 23.34
N VAL A 350 -11.74 2.70 22.56
CA VAL A 350 -11.96 2.38 21.14
C VAL A 350 -12.96 1.25 20.99
N ILE A 351 -12.78 0.14 21.73
CA ILE A 351 -13.71 -1.00 21.69
C ILE A 351 -15.11 -0.56 22.09
N SER A 352 -15.25 0.26 23.14
CA SER A 352 -16.53 0.68 23.70
C SER A 352 -17.36 1.61 22.80
N ARG A 353 -16.75 2.22 21.78
CA ARG A 353 -17.46 3.07 20.80
C ARG A 353 -17.83 2.33 19.51
N LEU A 354 -17.43 1.06 19.35
CA LEU A 354 -17.76 0.29 18.16
C LEU A 354 -19.27 0.05 18.09
N ALA A 355 -19.83 0.05 16.89
CA ALA A 355 -21.19 -0.40 16.68
C ALA A 355 -21.28 -1.92 16.84
N ASN A 356 -20.27 -2.65 16.32
CA ASN A 356 -20.17 -4.10 16.40
C ASN A 356 -18.79 -4.53 16.91
N PHE A 357 -18.74 -5.34 17.95
CA PHE A 357 -17.53 -6.00 18.42
C PHE A 357 -17.83 -7.47 18.74
N SER A 358 -16.96 -8.37 18.33
CA SER A 358 -17.05 -9.81 18.60
C SER A 358 -15.69 -10.37 19.01
N ALA A 359 -15.62 -11.04 20.15
CA ALA A 359 -14.45 -11.77 20.65
C ALA A 359 -14.91 -12.87 21.63
N ASP A 360 -14.11 -13.94 21.78
CA ASP A 360 -14.52 -15.17 22.46
C ASP A 360 -14.70 -15.07 24.00
N GLY A 361 -14.38 -13.93 24.61
CA GLY A 361 -14.29 -13.80 26.07
C GLY A 361 -13.12 -14.61 26.67
N PRO A 362 -12.83 -14.39 27.97
CA PRO A 362 -11.71 -15.07 28.62
C PRO A 362 -12.07 -16.51 29.00
N ALA A 363 -11.25 -17.48 28.58
CA ALA A 363 -11.46 -18.90 28.86
C ALA A 363 -11.40 -19.29 30.36
N ALA A 364 -10.88 -18.40 31.21
CA ALA A 364 -10.85 -18.54 32.66
C ALA A 364 -11.04 -17.16 33.32
N PRO A 365 -11.47 -17.06 34.61
CA PRO A 365 -11.62 -15.79 35.29
C PRO A 365 -10.34 -14.94 35.24
N LEU A 366 -10.45 -13.73 34.68
CA LEU A 366 -9.32 -12.81 34.50
C LEU A 366 -8.74 -12.37 35.84
N ALA A 367 -7.49 -12.75 36.11
CA ALA A 367 -6.71 -12.30 37.26
C ALA A 367 -6.21 -10.85 37.07
N CYS A 368 -7.13 -9.88 37.14
CA CYS A 368 -6.81 -8.46 36.94
C CYS A 368 -6.10 -7.87 38.18
N LYS A 369 -4.77 -7.96 38.21
CA LYS A 369 -3.93 -7.53 39.35
C LYS A 369 -3.54 -6.04 39.31
N SER A 370 -3.50 -5.46 38.12
CA SER A 370 -2.91 -4.14 37.81
C SER A 370 -3.92 -3.15 37.22
N GLY A 371 -5.20 -3.53 37.14
CA GLY A 371 -6.27 -2.73 36.54
C GLY A 371 -7.62 -2.95 37.20
N LYS A 372 -8.68 -2.39 36.61
CA LYS A 372 -10.08 -2.71 36.97
C LYS A 372 -10.70 -3.61 35.89
N HIS A 373 -11.55 -4.56 36.28
CA HIS A 373 -12.41 -5.23 35.32
C HIS A 373 -13.41 -4.24 34.72
N LYS A 374 -13.55 -4.21 33.40
CA LYS A 374 -14.63 -3.51 32.70
C LYS A 374 -15.23 -4.41 31.62
N THR A 375 -16.54 -4.33 31.42
CA THR A 375 -17.27 -5.18 30.46
C THR A 375 -17.93 -4.31 29.40
N VAL A 376 -17.77 -4.69 28.13
CA VAL A 376 -18.44 -4.04 27.00
C VAL A 376 -18.65 -5.06 25.88
N HIS A 377 -19.73 -4.93 25.08
CA HIS A 377 -20.11 -5.90 24.05
C HIS A 377 -20.12 -7.37 24.54
N ASN A 378 -20.59 -7.60 25.77
CA ASN A 378 -20.59 -8.90 26.46
C ASN A 378 -19.20 -9.54 26.72
N VAL A 379 -18.12 -8.78 26.57
CA VAL A 379 -16.74 -9.21 26.83
C VAL A 379 -16.15 -8.44 28.00
N THR A 380 -15.57 -9.16 28.98
CA THR A 380 -14.91 -8.57 30.15
C THR A 380 -13.41 -8.46 29.92
N PHE A 381 -12.86 -7.28 30.17
CA PHE A 381 -11.44 -6.95 30.04
C PHE A 381 -10.84 -6.57 31.40
N CYS A 382 -9.55 -6.81 31.57
CA CYS A 382 -8.75 -6.15 32.61
C CYS A 382 -8.16 -4.85 32.02
N VAL A 383 -8.62 -3.71 32.51
CA VAL A 383 -8.22 -2.39 31.97
C VAL A 383 -7.17 -1.76 32.87
N ILE A 384 -5.92 -1.74 32.39
CA ILE A 384 -4.79 -1.07 33.04
C ILE A 384 -4.88 0.44 32.82
N GLY A 385 -4.46 1.22 33.82
CA GLY A 385 -4.46 2.69 33.76
C GLY A 385 -5.81 3.32 34.07
N ALA A 386 -6.79 2.52 34.52
CA ALA A 386 -7.99 3.03 35.18
C ALA A 386 -7.58 3.64 36.53
N THR A 387 -7.45 4.96 36.59
CA THR A 387 -7.30 5.69 37.85
C THR A 387 -8.49 5.40 38.75
N SER A 388 -8.23 5.17 40.04
CA SER A 388 -9.23 4.89 41.06
C SER A 388 -10.12 6.13 41.30
N GLY A 389 -11.14 6.34 40.48
CA GLY A 389 -11.99 7.53 40.54
C GLY A 389 -13.31 7.48 39.77
N ASP A 390 -13.45 6.64 38.75
CA ASP A 390 -14.73 6.46 38.05
C ASP A 390 -15.44 5.19 38.54
N ASP A 391 -16.40 5.38 39.44
CA ASP A 391 -17.44 4.41 39.79
C ASP A 391 -18.80 5.05 39.40
N ASP A 392 -19.25 4.80 38.17
CA ASP A 392 -20.56 5.26 37.66
C ASP A 392 -21.70 4.39 38.23
N ASP A 393 -22.06 4.63 39.49
CA ASP A 393 -23.30 4.10 40.06
C ASP A 393 -24.48 4.98 39.64
N ASN A 394 -25.25 4.48 38.67
CA ASN A 394 -26.51 5.07 38.24
C ASN A 394 -27.51 5.10 39.39
N ASN A 395 -27.77 6.28 39.98
CA ASN A 395 -28.98 6.48 40.77
C ASN A 395 -29.70 7.78 40.40
N THR A 396 -30.96 7.64 40.01
CA THR A 396 -31.86 8.71 39.59
C THR A 396 -32.28 9.59 40.76
N GLY A 397 -32.09 10.91 40.64
CA GLY A 397 -32.84 11.90 41.41
C GLY A 397 -32.01 13.10 41.88
N GLY A 398 -32.46 14.32 41.56
CA GLY A 398 -31.88 15.54 42.17
C GLY A 398 -31.65 16.72 41.23
N THR A 399 -32.70 17.22 40.57
CA THR A 399 -32.66 18.50 39.85
C THR A 399 -32.33 19.66 40.79
N ASN A 400 -31.09 20.15 40.78
CA ASN A 400 -30.71 21.44 41.38
C ASN A 400 -29.57 22.17 40.62
N TYR A 401 -28.71 21.47 39.89
CA TYR A 401 -27.54 22.05 39.22
C TYR A 401 -27.90 22.98 38.03
N LEU A 402 -28.95 22.65 37.26
CA LEU A 402 -29.36 23.41 36.07
C LEU A 402 -29.80 24.85 36.38
N VAL A 403 -30.38 25.12 37.55
CA VAL A 403 -30.81 26.48 37.94
C VAL A 403 -29.60 27.38 38.16
N TYR A 404 -28.54 26.88 38.81
CA TYR A 404 -27.31 27.63 39.02
C TYR A 404 -26.57 27.91 37.71
N ILE A 405 -26.55 26.97 36.76
CA ILE A 405 -25.99 27.21 35.41
C ILE A 405 -26.78 28.32 34.70
N LEU A 406 -28.12 28.26 34.67
CA LEU A 406 -28.93 29.27 33.97
C LEU A 406 -28.73 30.68 34.55
N VAL A 407 -28.65 30.81 35.88
CA VAL A 407 -28.35 32.09 36.54
C VAL A 407 -26.92 32.55 36.24
N ALA A 408 -25.92 31.67 36.30
CA ALA A 408 -24.53 32.01 35.99
C ALA A 408 -24.35 32.44 34.51
N CYS A 409 -25.00 31.73 33.57
CA CYS A 409 -25.02 32.10 32.16
C CYS A 409 -25.72 33.45 31.94
N GLY A 410 -26.84 33.73 32.62
CA GLY A 410 -27.52 35.03 32.56
C GLY A 410 -26.62 36.19 33.01
N VAL A 411 -25.90 36.01 34.12
CA VAL A 411 -24.93 37.00 34.64
C VAL A 411 -23.74 37.17 33.68
N ALA A 412 -23.22 36.09 33.12
CA ALA A 412 -22.11 36.13 32.15
C ALA A 412 -22.50 36.87 30.85
N VAL A 413 -23.70 36.63 30.32
CA VAL A 413 -24.21 37.33 29.13
C VAL A 413 -24.43 38.82 29.40
N ALA A 414 -24.96 39.19 30.58
CA ALA A 414 -25.10 40.60 30.98
C ALA A 414 -23.74 41.30 31.11
N ALA A 415 -22.73 40.63 31.69
CA ALA A 415 -21.37 41.15 31.78
C ALA A 415 -20.71 41.32 30.40
N LEU A 416 -20.90 40.37 29.48
CA LEU A 416 -20.44 40.46 28.09
C LEU A 416 -21.11 41.62 27.33
N ALA A 417 -22.41 41.82 27.50
CA ALA A 417 -23.13 42.96 26.90
C ALA A 417 -22.56 44.31 27.37
N LEU A 418 -22.32 44.46 28.68
CA LEU A 418 -21.69 45.66 29.25
C LEU A 418 -20.25 45.86 28.78
N PHE A 419 -19.49 44.78 28.58
CA PHE A 419 -18.13 44.84 28.03
C PHE A 419 -18.12 45.29 26.56
N VAL A 420 -19.02 44.75 25.72
CA VAL A 420 -19.16 45.14 24.31
C VAL A 420 -19.62 46.60 24.18
N LEU A 421 -20.54 47.07 25.02
CA LEU A 421 -20.95 48.48 25.06
C LEU A 421 -19.80 49.41 25.49
N ARG A 422 -18.98 49.00 26.47
CA ARG A 422 -17.77 49.76 26.84
C ARG A 422 -16.72 49.79 25.73
N GLN A 423 -16.50 48.70 24.99
CA GLN A 423 -15.56 48.67 23.87
C GLN A 423 -15.97 49.62 22.72
N ARG A 424 -17.28 49.74 22.42
CA ARG A 424 -17.75 50.62 21.34
C ARG A 424 -17.59 52.11 21.62
N CYS A 425 -17.49 52.54 22.89
CA CYS A 425 -17.31 53.95 23.24
C CYS A 425 -15.86 54.42 23.38
N GLN A 426 -14.84 53.53 23.40
CA GLN A 426 -13.49 53.91 23.82
C GLN A 426 -12.40 54.03 22.73
N ARG A 427 -12.67 53.71 21.45
CA ARG A 427 -11.61 53.69 20.41
C ARG A 427 -11.88 54.52 19.14
N SER A 428 -12.72 55.54 19.23
CA SER A 428 -12.94 56.51 18.15
C SER A 428 -11.97 57.71 18.15
N HIS A 429 -10.78 57.62 18.78
CA HIS A 429 -9.79 58.71 18.71
C HIS A 429 -8.31 58.26 18.68
N ARG A 430 -7.71 58.53 17.51
CA ARG A 430 -6.42 59.22 17.28
C ARG A 430 -5.10 58.41 17.17
N SER A 431 -4.58 58.46 15.93
CA SER A 431 -3.24 58.18 15.37
C SER A 431 -1.98 58.27 16.26
N SER A 432 -0.95 57.43 16.02
CA SER A 432 0.18 57.74 15.10
C SER A 432 1.45 56.84 15.26
N SER A 433 1.96 56.29 14.14
CA SER A 433 3.39 56.06 13.79
C SER A 433 4.27 54.92 14.38
N LYS A 434 5.02 54.27 13.46
CA LYS A 434 6.33 53.55 13.51
C LYS A 434 6.48 52.02 13.79
N ASP A 435 6.86 51.34 12.69
CA ASP A 435 7.99 50.42 12.42
C ASP A 435 8.26 49.08 13.15
N GLU A 436 8.35 48.04 12.30
CA GLU A 436 9.14 46.77 12.27
C GLU A 436 9.56 45.98 13.53
N GLY A 437 9.45 44.64 13.41
CA GLY A 437 10.21 43.68 14.22
C GLY A 437 9.54 42.31 14.38
N MET A 438 9.81 41.35 13.47
CA MET A 438 9.32 39.96 13.58
C MET A 438 10.43 39.06 14.14
N PHE A 439 10.16 38.32 15.23
CA PHE A 439 11.03 37.23 15.69
C PHE A 439 10.25 36.02 16.23
N MET A 440 10.84 34.84 16.06
CA MET A 440 10.26 33.54 16.40
C MET A 440 10.34 33.24 17.90
N ASN A 441 9.46 32.36 18.40
CA ASN A 441 9.67 31.63 19.65
C ASN A 441 9.69 30.13 19.41
N THR A 442 10.64 29.48 20.10
CA THR A 442 11.05 28.08 20.00
C THR A 442 10.09 27.15 20.74
N LEU A 443 10.07 25.86 20.37
CA LEU A 443 9.44 24.79 21.15
C LEU A 443 10.52 24.02 21.93
N ASP A 444 10.26 23.81 23.23
CA ASP A 444 11.11 23.01 24.12
C ASP A 444 11.16 21.52 23.73
N PHE A 445 12.25 20.85 24.15
CA PHE A 445 12.52 19.44 23.89
C PHE A 445 12.89 18.76 25.21
N ASP A 446 12.11 17.75 25.63
CA ASP A 446 12.20 17.16 26.98
C ASP A 446 12.74 15.70 27.01
N GLU A 447 13.19 15.31 28.19
CA GLU A 447 14.24 14.33 28.48
C GLU A 447 13.76 12.86 28.45
N SER A 448 13.99 12.13 27.34
CA SER A 448 13.53 10.72 27.19
C SER A 448 14.51 9.74 26.50
N HIS A 449 15.80 10.10 26.42
CA HIS A 449 16.76 9.34 25.60
C HIS A 449 17.29 8.02 26.17
N SER A 450 17.11 7.73 27.47
CA SER A 450 17.62 6.50 28.10
C SER A 450 16.74 5.26 27.84
N THR A 451 15.42 5.41 27.88
CA THR A 451 14.45 4.30 27.70
C THR A 451 14.31 3.88 26.23
N SER A 452 14.55 4.80 25.29
CA SER A 452 14.46 4.55 23.85
C SER A 452 15.60 3.68 23.33
N GLN A 453 16.83 3.82 23.83
CA GLN A 453 17.94 2.91 23.49
C GLN A 453 17.71 1.47 24.02
N ALA A 454 17.19 1.32 25.24
CA ALA A 454 16.86 0.01 25.81
C ALA A 454 15.76 -0.73 25.00
N ARG A 455 14.77 0.00 24.49
CA ARG A 455 13.74 -0.53 23.59
C ARG A 455 14.30 -0.93 22.21
N LEU A 456 15.21 -0.15 21.62
CA LEU A 456 15.87 -0.52 20.35
C LEU A 456 16.72 -1.81 20.46
N LEU A 457 17.28 -2.09 21.64
CA LEU A 457 18.13 -3.27 21.86
C LEU A 457 17.33 -4.57 22.04
N SER A 458 16.05 -4.47 22.42
CA SER A 458 15.13 -5.59 22.67
C SER A 458 14.04 -5.75 21.59
N ASP A 459 14.02 -4.90 20.56
CA ASP A 459 13.10 -4.95 19.42
C ASP A 459 13.30 -6.26 18.58
N PRO A 460 12.28 -7.12 18.44
CA PRO A 460 12.38 -8.38 17.69
C PRO A 460 12.72 -8.22 16.19
N LEU A 461 12.30 -7.12 15.57
CA LEU A 461 12.57 -6.82 14.16
C LEU A 461 14.02 -6.32 13.97
N LEU A 462 14.53 -5.55 14.92
CA LEU A 462 15.95 -5.15 14.92
C LEU A 462 16.87 -6.32 15.28
N ILE A 463 16.43 -7.27 16.11
CA ILE A 463 17.18 -8.49 16.42
C ILE A 463 17.25 -9.42 15.20
N THR A 464 16.14 -9.67 14.50
CA THR A 464 16.11 -10.54 13.30
C THR A 464 16.86 -9.96 12.10
N ASN A 465 16.98 -8.63 12.00
CA ASN A 465 17.76 -7.95 10.97
C ASN A 465 19.14 -7.47 11.48
N ARG A 466 19.57 -7.91 12.67
CA ARG A 466 20.83 -7.47 13.27
C ARG A 466 22.01 -8.13 12.56
N ILE A 467 22.81 -7.31 11.91
CA ILE A 467 24.11 -7.75 11.39
C ILE A 467 25.10 -7.79 12.55
N GLU A 468 25.80 -8.92 12.70
CA GLU A 468 26.91 -9.00 13.65
C GLU A 468 28.02 -8.01 13.24
N TYR A 469 28.46 -7.17 14.18
CA TYR A 469 29.46 -6.12 13.91
C TYR A 469 30.76 -6.67 13.29
N LYS A 470 31.12 -7.93 13.60
CA LYS A 470 32.29 -8.63 13.05
C LYS A 470 32.19 -8.94 11.54
N GLU A 471 30.99 -8.94 10.95
CA GLU A 471 30.80 -9.15 9.50
C GLU A 471 31.03 -7.87 8.68
N VAL A 472 31.16 -6.70 9.32
CA VAL A 472 31.31 -5.39 8.67
C VAL A 472 32.75 -4.90 8.80
N VAL A 473 33.49 -4.90 7.69
CA VAL A 473 34.85 -4.35 7.63
C VAL A 473 34.77 -2.85 7.38
N LEU A 474 35.30 -2.04 8.30
CA LEU A 474 35.39 -0.59 8.14
C LEU A 474 36.67 -0.20 7.39
N GLY A 475 36.51 0.57 6.32
CA GLY A 475 37.59 1.25 5.60
C GLY A 475 37.63 2.75 5.92
N ASN A 476 38.08 3.55 4.95
CA ASN A 476 38.31 4.98 5.14
C ASN A 476 37.02 5.78 5.43
N CYS A 477 37.12 6.79 6.29
CA CYS A 477 36.05 7.77 6.49
C CYS A 477 35.87 8.62 5.23
N ILE A 478 34.67 8.60 4.64
CA ILE A 478 34.33 9.29 3.38
C ILE A 478 33.46 10.53 3.58
N SER A 479 32.80 10.69 4.73
CA SER A 479 32.08 11.92 5.07
C SER A 479 31.96 12.10 6.58
N LYS A 480 31.89 13.37 7.03
CA LYS A 480 31.67 13.77 8.41
C LYS A 480 30.57 14.83 8.42
N GLY A 481 29.51 14.61 9.20
CA GLY A 481 28.43 15.59 9.40
C GLY A 481 28.05 15.67 10.88
N GLY A 482 27.15 16.61 11.24
CA GLY A 482 26.76 16.84 12.65
C GLY A 482 26.29 15.56 13.36
N PHE A 483 25.46 14.76 12.69
CA PHE A 483 24.86 13.55 13.25
C PHE A 483 25.65 12.24 12.99
N GLY A 484 26.95 12.33 12.67
CA GLY A 484 27.83 11.14 12.61
C GLY A 484 28.86 11.11 11.49
N LEU A 485 29.58 9.98 11.44
CA LEU A 485 30.66 9.69 10.50
C LEU A 485 30.21 8.64 9.50
N VAL A 486 30.53 8.80 8.22
CA VAL A 486 30.30 7.79 7.19
C VAL A 486 31.65 7.24 6.74
N PHE A 487 31.77 5.91 6.75
CA PHE A 487 32.93 5.17 6.28
C PHE A 487 32.57 4.42 4.99
N ALA A 488 33.52 4.29 4.07
CA ALA A 488 33.48 3.18 3.13
C ALA A 488 33.74 1.90 3.91
N GLY A 489 33.03 0.81 3.60
CA GLY A 489 33.23 -0.47 4.24
C GLY A 489 32.87 -1.63 3.31
N GLU A 490 32.99 -2.83 3.83
CA GLU A 490 32.66 -4.07 3.12
C GLU A 490 31.80 -4.97 4.02
N TYR A 491 30.74 -5.53 3.43
CA TYR A 491 29.84 -6.47 4.09
C TYR A 491 29.56 -7.62 3.12
N ARG A 492 29.87 -8.86 3.54
CA ARG A 492 29.72 -10.09 2.73
C ARG A 492 30.26 -9.96 1.29
N GLY A 493 31.47 -9.41 1.15
CA GLY A 493 32.13 -9.22 -0.15
C GLY A 493 31.61 -8.05 -0.99
N ARG A 494 30.69 -7.22 -0.46
CA ARG A 494 30.10 -6.07 -1.15
C ARG A 494 30.53 -4.76 -0.50
N LYS A 495 30.95 -3.78 -1.32
CA LYS A 495 31.25 -2.42 -0.86
C LYS A 495 29.97 -1.72 -0.40
N VAL A 496 30.00 -1.15 0.79
CA VAL A 496 28.88 -0.46 1.46
C VAL A 496 29.34 0.86 2.06
N ALA A 497 28.40 1.75 2.37
CA ALA A 497 28.64 2.93 3.19
C ALA A 497 28.14 2.66 4.62
N VAL A 498 29.03 2.72 5.61
CA VAL A 498 28.71 2.45 7.01
C VAL A 498 28.64 3.77 7.77
N LYS A 499 27.43 4.17 8.18
CA LYS A 499 27.22 5.37 8.99
C LYS A 499 27.28 5.02 10.47
N LYS A 500 28.27 5.56 11.18
CA LYS A 500 28.39 5.48 12.64
C LYS A 500 27.83 6.77 13.26
N ILE A 501 26.77 6.64 14.04
CA ILE A 501 26.23 7.74 14.86
C ILE A 501 27.26 8.05 15.96
N ARG A 502 27.48 9.33 16.24
CA ARG A 502 28.36 9.81 17.30
C ARG A 502 27.52 10.13 18.55
N PRO A 503 27.65 9.38 19.67
CA PRO A 503 26.92 9.68 20.90
C PRO A 503 27.39 10.97 21.59
N ASP A 504 28.58 11.46 21.22
CA ASP A 504 29.28 12.61 21.78
C ASP A 504 28.75 13.99 21.32
N LEU A 505 27.66 14.04 20.54
CA LEU A 505 27.12 15.26 19.90
C LEU A 505 25.59 15.35 19.92
N SER A 506 24.93 14.68 20.86
CA SER A 506 23.47 14.79 21.06
C SER A 506 23.09 15.80 22.16
N THR A 507 24.01 16.67 22.58
CA THR A 507 23.86 17.59 23.72
C THR A 507 24.62 18.92 23.54
N GLU A 508 24.65 19.46 22.32
CA GLU A 508 25.00 20.88 22.03
C GLU A 508 23.87 21.55 21.25
#